data_AF-A0A497AI21-F1
#
_entry.id   AF-A0A497AI21-F1
#
_cell.length_a   1.000
_cell.length_b   1.000
_cell.length_c   1.000
_cell.angle_alpha   90.00
_cell.angle_beta   90.00
_cell.angle_gamma   90.00
#
_symmetry.space_group_name_H-M   'P 1'
#
loop_
_entity.id
_entity.type
_entity.pdbx_description
1 polymer ?
#
loop_
_entity_poly.entity_id
_entity_poly.type
_entity_poly.pdbx_seq_one_letter_code
_entity_poly.pdbx_strand_id
1 'polypeptide(L)' 'MGVPMMAGNKVLGVVVLRNDEYENVYDKDDEDVLQTIASQSAIALQNARLVQQLEQRVQELDTLRELAEELSESTLLDVA' A
#
# COMPACT_ATOMS: atom_id res chain seq x y z
N MET A 1 3.04 8.20 -23.25
CA MET A 1 3.69 9.01 -22.19
C MET A 1 3.66 8.24 -20.88
N GLY A 2 4.70 8.32 -20.06
CA GLY A 2 4.74 7.64 -18.76
C GLY A 2 5.28 8.57 -17.69
N VAL A 3 4.64 8.58 -16.53
CA VAL A 3 4.98 9.48 -15.42
C VAL A 3 5.15 8.67 -14.13
N PRO A 4 6.24 8.85 -13.38
CA PRO A 4 6.52 8.01 -12.22
C PRO A 4 5.61 8.35 -11.03
N MET A 5 5.17 7.31 -10.33
CA MET A 5 4.54 7.43 -9.01
C MET A 5 5.63 7.47 -7.95
N MET A 6 5.82 8.62 -7.31
CA MET A 6 6.90 8.86 -6.35
C MET A 6 6.39 8.85 -4.90
N ALA A 7 7.12 8.18 -4.01
CA ALA A 7 6.98 8.30 -2.56
C ALA A 7 8.33 8.69 -1.96
N GLY A 8 8.49 9.98 -1.66
CA GLY A 8 9.80 10.56 -1.37
C GLY A 8 10.76 10.33 -2.54
N ASN A 9 11.91 9.71 -2.27
CA ASN A 9 12.92 9.37 -3.29
C ASN A 9 12.73 7.99 -3.94
N LYS A 10 11.62 7.29 -3.67
CA LYS A 10 11.37 5.95 -4.18
C LYS A 10 10.26 5.95 -5.25
N VAL A 11 10.55 5.32 -6.38
CA VAL A 11 9.53 5.01 -7.40
C VAL A 11 8.69 3.83 -6.91
N LEU A 12 7.38 4.04 -6.79
CA LEU A 12 6.41 2.99 -6.47
C LEU A 12 5.86 2.28 -7.71
N GLY A 13 5.89 2.96 -8.86
CA GLY A 13 5.43 2.47 -10.15
C GLY A 13 5.39 3.58 -11.19
N VAL A 14 4.70 3.34 -12.30
CA VAL A 14 4.55 4.31 -13.41
C VAL A 14 3.09 4.33 -13.85
N VAL A 15 2.53 5.52 -14.05
CA VAL A 15 1.25 5.70 -14.75
C VAL A 15 1.56 5.92 -16.22
N VAL A 16 0.88 5.17 -17.09
CA VAL A 16 1.12 5.22 -18.53
C VAL A 16 -0.15 5.66 -19.23
N LEU A 17 -0.02 6.68 -20.07
CA LEU A 17 -1.02 7.09 -21.04
C LEU A 17 -0.53 6.67 -22.44
N ARG A 18 -1.34 5.87 -23.13
CA ARG A 18 -0.99 5.23 -24.40
C ARG A 18 -2.03 5.56 -25.46
N ASN A 19 -1.56 5.92 -26.65
CA ASN A 19 -2.32 6.04 -27.88
C ASN A 19 -1.52 5.27 -28.94
N ASP A 20 -2.14 4.27 -29.55
CA ASP A 20 -1.51 3.39 -30.53
C ASP A 20 -1.86 3.79 -31.99
N GLU A 21 -2.75 4.77 -32.20
CA GLU A 21 -3.23 5.19 -33.52
C GLU A 21 -2.49 6.41 -34.08
N TYR A 22 -2.08 7.34 -33.23
CA TYR A 22 -1.46 8.61 -33.65
C TYR A 22 -0.16 8.88 -32.88
N GLU A 23 0.83 9.46 -33.56
CA GLU A 23 2.06 9.94 -32.94
C GLU A 23 1.90 11.37 -32.40
N ASN A 24 2.70 11.73 -31.39
CA ASN A 24 2.79 13.09 -30.83
C ASN A 24 1.46 13.70 -30.37
N VAL A 25 0.55 12.85 -29.86
CA VAL A 25 -0.80 13.26 -29.44
C VAL A 25 -0.84 13.95 -28.09
N TYR A 26 0.25 13.86 -27.32
CA TYR A 26 0.30 14.35 -25.95
C TYR A 26 1.18 15.58 -25.85
N ASP A 27 0.68 16.58 -25.14
CA ASP A 27 1.40 17.82 -24.88
C ASP A 27 1.80 17.96 -23.39
N LYS A 28 2.21 19.17 -23.02
CA LYS A 28 2.64 19.47 -21.65
C LYS A 28 1.49 19.46 -20.65
N ASP A 29 0.29 19.87 -21.07
CA ASP A 29 -0.89 19.93 -20.21
C ASP A 29 -1.34 18.50 -19.87
N ASP A 30 -1.28 17.58 -20.84
CA ASP A 30 -1.50 16.15 -20.61
C ASP A 30 -0.50 15.58 -19.59
N GLU A 31 0.78 15.94 -19.70
CA GLU A 31 1.81 15.51 -18.76
C GLU A 31 1.54 16.03 -17.34
N ASP A 32 1.13 17.29 -17.19
CA ASP A 32 0.87 17.92 -15.89
C ASP A 32 -0.34 17.29 -15.19
N VAL A 33 -1.39 16.98 -15.96
CA VAL A 33 -2.55 16.23 -15.46
C VAL A 33 -2.11 14.82 -15.04
N LEU A 34 -1.34 14.12 -15.88
CA LEU A 34 -0.89 12.76 -15.61
C LEU A 34 0.07 12.71 -14.41
N GLN A 35 0.90 13.73 -14.21
CA GLN A 35 1.76 13.90 -13.03
C GLN A 35 0.94 14.13 -11.76
N THR A 36 -0.15 14.89 -11.84
CA THR A 36 -1.08 15.10 -10.73
C THR A 36 -1.79 13.80 -10.34
N ILE A 37 -2.20 13.01 -11.32
CA ILE A 37 -2.77 11.67 -11.10
C ILE A 37 -1.73 10.74 -10.48
N ALA A 38 -0.53 10.64 -11.06
CA ALA A 38 0.55 9.79 -10.56
C ALA A 38 0.93 10.11 -9.10
N SER A 39 0.95 11.40 -8.75
CA SER A 39 1.24 11.85 -7.38
C SER A 39 0.15 11.40 -6.39
N GLN A 40 -1.12 11.57 -6.73
CA GLN A 40 -2.24 11.11 -5.89
C GLN A 40 -2.30 9.59 -5.80
N SER A 41 -2.07 8.88 -6.89
CA SER A 41 -1.98 7.41 -6.91
C SER A 41 -0.85 6.89 -6.02
N ALA A 42 0.30 7.56 -6.01
CA ALA A 42 1.42 7.21 -5.13
C ALA A 42 1.04 7.32 -3.65
N ILE A 43 0.37 8.42 -3.26
CA ILE A 43 -0.12 8.63 -1.89
C ILE A 43 -1.13 7.55 -1.51
N ALA A 44 -2.12 7.30 -2.36
CA ALA A 44 -3.16 6.31 -2.11
C ALA A 44 -2.57 4.90 -1.96
N LEU A 45 -1.64 4.52 -2.83
CA LEU A 45 -0.95 3.23 -2.77
C LEU A 45 -0.10 3.09 -1.50
N GLN A 46 0.56 4.16 -1.07
CA GLN A 46 1.32 4.16 0.17
C GLN A 46 0.40 4.00 1.39
N ASN A 47 -0.73 4.70 1.42
CA ASN A 47 -1.72 4.57 2.49
C ASN A 47 -2.31 3.15 2.54
N ALA A 48 -2.67 2.57 1.39
CA ALA A 48 -3.18 1.20 1.32
C ALA A 48 -2.18 0.19 1.91
N ARG A 49 -0.89 0.33 1.59
CA ARG A 49 0.17 -0.52 2.15
C ARG A 49 0.32 -0.36 3.66
N LEU A 50 0.24 0.88 4.16
CA LEU A 50 0.31 1.14 5.61
C LEU A 50 -0.88 0.54 6.36
N VAL A 51 -2.09 0.64 5.79
CA VAL A 51 -3.30 0.01 6.36
C VAL A 51 -3.14 -1.50 6.39
N GLN A 52 -2.73 -2.13 5.29
CA GLN A 52 -2.49 -3.58 5.24
C GLN A 52 -1.45 -4.03 6.28
N GLN A 53 -0.37 -3.27 6.46
CA GLN A 53 0.63 -3.56 7.48
C GLN A 53 0.06 -3.44 8.89
N LEU A 54 -0.77 -2.43 9.15
CA LEU A 54 -1.42 -2.25 10.44
C LEU A 54 -2.38 -3.41 10.73
N GLU A 55 -3.22 -3.80 9.77
CA GLU A 55 -4.14 -4.93 9.89
C GLU A 55 -3.40 -6.23 10.20
N GLN A 56 -2.29 -6.49 9.50
CA GLN A 56 -1.45 -7.65 9.78
C GLN A 56 -0.89 -7.62 11.21
N ARG A 57 -0.44 -6.45 11.69
CA ARG A 57 0.07 -6.31 13.07
C ARG A 57 -1.00 -6.54 14.13
N VAL A 58 -2.21 -6.06 13.89
CA VAL A 58 -3.34 -6.32 14.79
C VAL A 58 -3.63 -7.82 14.85
N GLN A 59 -3.68 -8.48 13.70
CA GLN A 59 -3.91 -9.92 13.63
C GLN A 59 -2.81 -10.72 14.36
N GLU A 60 -1.54 -10.35 14.19
CA GLU A 60 -0.41 -10.95 14.92
C GLU A 60 -0.57 -10.81 16.44
N LEU A 61 -0.99 -9.64 16.93
CA LEU A 61 -1.19 -9.40 18.35
C LEU A 61 -2.39 -10.17 18.92
N ASP A 62 -3.48 -10.27 18.15
CA ASP A 62 -4.67 -11.03 18.57
C ASP A 62 -4.34 -12.52 18.71
N THR A 63 -3.63 -13.12 17.75
CA THR A 63 -3.18 -14.51 17.86
C THR A 63 -2.25 -14.75 19.05
N LEU A 64 -1.32 -13.82 19.33
CA LEU A 64 -0.44 -13.93 20.49
C LEU A 64 -1.22 -13.84 21.81
N ARG A 65 -2.25 -13.00 21.85
CA ARG A 65 -3.11 -12.85 23.01
C ARG A 65 -3.93 -14.12 23.26
N GLU A 66 -4.56 -14.68 22.22
CA GLU A 66 -5.32 -15.93 22.32
C GLU A 66 -4.46 -17.07 22.87
N LEU A 67 -3.24 -17.23 22.35
CA LEU A 67 -2.30 -18.25 22.84
C LEU A 67 -1.90 -18.01 24.31
N ALA A 68 -1.71 -16.75 24.73
CA ALA A 68 -1.38 -16.43 26.11
C ALA A 68 -2.56 -16.71 27.07
N GLU A 69 -3.80 -16.50 26.62
CA GLU A 69 -5.01 -16.84 27.37
C GLU A 69 -5.15 -18.37 27.52
N GLU A 70 -4.96 -19.14 26.45
CA GLU A 70 -4.96 -20.62 26.49
C GLU A 70 -3.88 -21.18 27.44
N LEU A 71 -2.66 -20.66 27.36
CA LEU A 71 -1.58 -21.09 28.25
C LEU A 71 -1.92 -20.82 29.72
N SER A 72 -2.49 -19.65 30.00
CA SER A 72 -2.87 -19.26 31.37
C SER A 72 -3.92 -20.21 31.95
N GLU A 73 -4.89 -20.63 31.14
CA GLU A 73 -5.93 -21.60 31.53
C GLU A 73 -5.35 -23.00 31.76
N SER A 74 -4.40 -23.44 30.92
CA SER A 74 -3.69 -24.72 31.12
C SER A 74 -2.84 -24.72 32.41
N THR A 75 -2.13 -23.63 32.70
CA THR A 75 -1.33 -23.55 33.95
C THR A 75 -2.18 -23.53 35.22
N LEU A 76 -3.47 -23.14 35.16
CA LEU A 76 -4.38 -23.22 36.31
C LEU A 76 -4.87 -24.66 36.56
N LEU A 77 -4.94 -25.50 35.52
CA LEU A 77 -5.33 -26.91 35.65
C LEU A 77 -4.21 -27.80 36.20
N ASP A 78 -2.94 -27.44 35.99
CA ASP A 78 -1.78 -28.23 36.47
C ASP A 78 -1.44 -28.06 37.96
N VAL A 79 -2.06 -27.09 38.65
CA VAL A 79 -1.76 -26.76 40.07
C VAL A 79 -2.87 -27.25 41.04
N ALA A 80 -3.94 -27.88 40.54
CA ALA A 80 -5.04 -28.44 41.34
C ALA A 80 -4.93 -29.97 41.50
#